data_AF-A0A2V7I940-F1
#
_entry.id   AF-A0A2V7I940-F1
#
_cell.length_a   1.000
_cell.length_b   1.000
_cell.length_c   1.000
_cell.angle_alpha   90.00
_cell.angle_beta   90.00
_cell.angle_gamma   90.00
#
_symmetry.space_group_name_H-M   'P 1'
#
loop_
_entity.id
_entity.type
_entity.pdbx_description
1 polymer ?
#
loop_
_entity_poly.entity_id
_entity_poly.type
_entity_poly.pdbx_seq_one_letter_code
_entity_poly.pdbx_strand_id
1 'polypeptide(L)'
;MLQEVSAVQVDQEPRRRWFADECFDLVLWLSDPASIVAFELCYDKRSLTLSERIRPHWERRSPDSQAAEIKRTPLGRVATPDDQARVICFLASADADFVTGVTIDVTGGQ
;
A
#
# COMPACT_ATOMS: atom_id res chain seq x y z
N MET A 1 -13.69 -11.15 5.54
CA MET A 1 -14.85 -10.48 4.91
C MET A 1 -14.70 -9.00 5.17
N LEU A 2 -14.78 -8.19 4.12
CA LEU A 2 -14.60 -6.74 4.20
C LEU A 2 -15.64 -6.08 5.13
N GLN A 3 -15.17 -5.21 6.00
CA GLN A 3 -16.00 -4.39 6.90
C GLN A 3 -15.70 -2.91 6.70
N GLU A 4 -16.72 -2.07 6.72
CA GLU A 4 -16.53 -0.63 6.63
C GLU A 4 -15.87 -0.11 7.92
N VAL A 5 -14.80 0.66 7.77
CA VAL A 5 -14.02 1.24 8.87
C VAL A 5 -14.05 2.76 8.81
N SER A 6 -13.88 3.40 9.97
CA SER A 6 -13.76 4.85 10.04
C SER A 6 -12.42 5.28 9.44
N ALA A 7 -12.48 5.91 8.27
CA ALA A 7 -11.33 6.54 7.63
C ALA A 7 -11.22 8.02 8.00
N VAL A 8 -10.00 8.50 8.16
CA VAL A 8 -9.74 9.95 8.15
C VAL A 8 -10.15 10.48 6.77
N GLN A 9 -10.96 11.52 6.68
CA GLN A 9 -11.18 12.24 5.42
C GLN A 9 -10.07 13.29 5.29
N VAL A 10 -9.43 13.36 4.13
CA VAL A 10 -8.39 14.36 3.85
C VAL A 10 -9.04 15.55 3.15
N ASP A 11 -8.67 16.76 3.56
CA ASP A 11 -9.12 17.99 2.93
C ASP A 11 -8.73 18.00 1.44
N GLN A 12 -9.64 18.49 0.58
CA GLN A 12 -9.49 18.54 -0.89
C GLN A 12 -9.59 17.18 -1.63
N GLU A 13 -9.68 16.05 -0.93
CA GLU A 13 -10.03 14.77 -1.58
C GLU A 13 -11.55 14.60 -1.70
N PRO A 14 -12.06 13.89 -2.74
CA PRO A 14 -13.45 13.46 -2.77
C PRO A 14 -13.81 12.63 -1.54
N ARG A 15 -15.09 12.60 -1.17
CA ARG A 15 -15.56 11.80 -0.03
C ARG A 15 -15.18 10.33 -0.27
N ARG A 16 -14.65 9.66 0.75
CA ARG A 16 -14.28 8.24 0.66
C ARG A 16 -15.00 7.35 1.66
N ARG A 17 -15.21 6.08 1.26
CA ARG A 17 -15.59 4.97 2.14
C ARG A 17 -14.46 3.95 2.12
N TRP A 18 -14.10 3.43 3.29
CA TRP A 18 -12.99 2.49 3.45
C TRP A 18 -13.54 1.19 4.00
N PHE A 19 -13.27 0.09 3.30
CA PHE A 19 -13.54 -1.27 3.73
C PHE A 19 -12.24 -2.03 3.95
N ALA A 20 -12.14 -2.80 5.03
CA ALA A 20 -10.93 -3.51 5.40
C ALA A 20 -11.24 -4.96 5.79
N ASP A 21 -10.33 -5.87 5.46
CA ASP A 21 -10.16 -7.14 6.18
C ASP A 21 -8.67 -7.45 6.42
N GLU A 22 -8.34 -8.70 6.74
CA GLU A 22 -6.96 -9.11 7.02
C GLU A 22 -6.06 -9.09 5.77
N CYS A 23 -6.65 -9.25 4.59
CA CYS A 23 -5.90 -9.40 3.34
C CYS A 23 -5.71 -8.07 2.61
N PHE A 24 -6.73 -7.21 2.59
CA PHE A 24 -6.67 -5.96 1.84
C PHE A 24 -7.60 -4.86 2.37
N ASP A 25 -7.29 -3.63 1.97
CA ASP A 25 -8.18 -2.48 2.07
C ASP A 25 -8.77 -2.18 0.70
N LEU A 26 -10.04 -1.80 0.68
CA LEU A 26 -10.74 -1.23 -0.46
C LEU A 26 -11.19 0.18 -0.09
N VAL A 27 -10.69 1.17 -0.81
CA VAL A 27 -11.12 2.56 -0.68
C VAL A 27 -11.94 2.94 -1.92
N LEU A 28 -13.13 3.48 -1.70
CA LEU A 28 -14.01 4.00 -2.75
C LEU A 28 -14.14 5.51 -2.60
N TRP A 29 -13.81 6.25 -3.66
CA TRP A 29 -14.07 7.70 -3.73
C TRP A 29 -15.39 7.98 -4.42
N LEU A 30 -16.11 8.95 -3.88
CA LEU A 30 -17.47 9.28 -4.25
C LEU A 30 -17.58 10.76 -4.63
N SER A 31 -18.24 11.07 -5.75
CA SER A 31 -18.66 12.45 -6.07
C SER A 31 -19.90 12.87 -5.29
N ASP A 32 -20.78 11.90 -5.03
CA ASP A 32 -22.01 12.00 -4.25
C ASP A 32 -22.31 10.62 -3.63
N PRO A 33 -23.28 10.48 -2.70
CA PRO A 33 -23.52 9.22 -2.00
C PRO A 33 -23.85 8.01 -2.89
N ALA A 34 -24.22 8.21 -4.16
CA ALA A 34 -24.58 7.14 -5.09
C ALA A 34 -23.53 6.89 -6.19
N SER A 35 -22.55 7.78 -6.38
CA SER A 35 -21.64 7.74 -7.53
C SER A 35 -20.19 7.49 -7.12
N ILE A 36 -19.63 6.33 -7.51
CA ILE A 36 -18.21 5.98 -7.36
C ILE A 36 -17.42 6.57 -8.52
N VAL A 37 -16.36 7.32 -8.22
CA VAL A 37 -15.48 7.95 -9.21
C VAL A 37 -14.09 7.33 -9.29
N ALA A 38 -13.64 6.66 -8.22
CA ALA A 38 -12.38 5.92 -8.20
C ALA A 38 -12.41 4.82 -7.14
N PHE A 39 -11.54 3.82 -7.29
CA PHE A 39 -11.26 2.83 -6.25
C PHE A 39 -9.75 2.61 -6.12
N GLU A 40 -9.32 2.25 -4.91
CA GLU A 40 -7.95 1.84 -4.60
C GLU A 40 -8.03 0.55 -3.80
N LEU A 41 -7.16 -0.39 -4.16
CA LEU A 41 -7.02 -1.64 -3.45
C LEU A 41 -5.61 -1.71 -2.89
N CYS A 42 -5.50 -1.76 -1.57
CA CYS A 42 -4.22 -1.92 -0.89
C CYS A 42 -4.14 -3.35 -0.37
N TYR A 43 -3.26 -4.13 -0.97
CA TYR A 43 -2.93 -5.48 -0.54
C TYR A 43 -1.64 -5.46 0.27
N ASP A 44 -1.34 -6.55 0.97
CA ASP A 44 -0.09 -6.72 1.71
C ASP A 44 0.17 -5.61 2.75
N LYS A 45 -0.78 -5.43 3.68
CA LYS A 45 -0.73 -4.45 4.77
C LYS A 45 0.47 -4.61 5.73
N ARG A 46 1.30 -5.63 5.54
CA ARG A 46 2.39 -5.99 6.45
C ARG A 46 3.69 -5.30 6.10
N SER A 47 3.88 -4.91 4.83
CA SER A 47 5.06 -4.23 4.33
C SER A 47 4.87 -2.70 4.31
N LEU A 48 5.87 -1.96 4.79
CA LEU A 48 5.89 -0.50 4.74
C LEU A 48 6.66 -0.02 3.49
N THR A 49 6.03 0.84 2.70
CA THR A 49 6.69 1.57 1.59
C THR A 49 6.71 3.07 1.88
N LEU A 50 7.90 3.70 1.83
CA LEU A 50 8.11 5.12 2.10
C LEU A 50 7.74 6.01 0.91
N SER A 51 6.47 5.97 0.52
CA SER A 51 5.90 6.91 -0.44
C SER A 51 5.92 8.35 0.12
N GLU A 52 5.71 9.33 -0.76
CA GLU A 52 5.61 10.74 -0.38
C GLU A 52 4.61 10.97 0.76
N ARG A 53 3.46 10.30 0.71
CA ARG A 53 2.42 10.38 1.74
C ARG A 53 2.84 9.77 3.08
N ILE A 54 3.62 8.70 3.08
CA ILE A 54 3.99 7.95 4.29
C ILE A 54 5.22 8.55 4.98
N ARG A 55 6.11 9.18 4.21
CA ARG A 55 7.38 9.73 4.69
C ARG A 55 7.24 10.67 5.89
N PRO A 56 6.33 11.66 5.93
CA PRO A 56 6.17 12.53 7.11
C PRO A 56 5.75 11.77 8.37
N HIS A 57 4.99 10.67 8.23
CA HIS A 57 4.65 9.83 9.38
C HIS A 57 5.85 9.01 9.85
N TRP A 58 6.64 8.45 8.93
CA TRP A 58 7.88 7.74 9.24
C TRP A 58 8.88 8.62 10.00
N GLU A 59 9.12 9.83 9.53
CA GLU A 59 10.08 10.79 10.12
C GLU A 59 9.69 11.21 11.54
N ARG A 60 8.40 11.14 11.90
CA ARG A 60 7.91 11.43 13.26
C ARG A 60 8.01 10.25 14.22
N ARG A 61 8.33 9.03 13.74
CA ARG A 61 8.50 7.87 14.61
C ARG A 61 9.76 8.00 15.46
N SER A 62 9.74 7.42 16.66
CA SER A 62 10.94 7.33 17.49
C SER A 62 12.02 6.48 16.80
N PRO A 63 13.30 6.71 17.10
CA PRO A 63 14.39 5.88 16.57
C PRO A 63 14.18 4.39 16.83
N ASP A 64 13.72 4.01 18.02
CA ASP A 64 13.43 2.61 18.37
C ASP A 64 12.30 2.01 17.52
N SER A 65 11.26 2.79 17.23
CA SER A 65 10.16 2.35 16.37
C SER A 65 10.62 2.17 14.92
N GLN A 66 11.47 3.05 14.41
CA GLN A 66 12.06 2.91 13.09
C GLN A 66 12.97 1.66 13.02
N ALA A 67 13.83 1.47 14.03
CA ALA A 67 14.71 0.32 14.12
C ALA A 67 13.96 -1.02 14.20
N ALA A 68 12.85 -1.06 14.95
CA ALA A 68 11.99 -2.24 15.02
C ALA A 68 11.37 -2.59 13.67
N GLU A 69 10.91 -1.60 12.91
CA GLU A 69 10.33 -1.82 11.57
C GLU A 69 11.40 -2.29 10.58
N ILE A 70 12.58 -1.68 10.60
CA ILE A 70 13.73 -2.12 9.78
C ILE A 70 14.10 -3.56 10.11
N LYS A 71 14.17 -3.92 11.40
CA LYS A 71 14.49 -5.27 11.86
C LYS A 71 13.48 -6.32 11.42
N ARG A 72 12.19 -5.94 11.25
CA ARG A 72 11.17 -6.84 10.71
C ARG A 72 11.40 -7.19 9.25
N THR A 73 12.13 -6.35 8.49
CA THR A 73 12.42 -6.58 7.08
C THR A 73 13.78 -7.29 6.92
N PRO A 74 13.85 -8.55 6.45
CA PRO A 74 15.12 -9.26 6.31
C PRO A 74 16.17 -8.56 5.45
N LEU A 75 15.76 -7.79 4.44
CA LEU A 75 16.67 -6.97 3.63
C LEU A 75 17.30 -5.79 4.41
N GLY A 76 16.88 -5.54 5.65
CA GLY A 76 17.48 -4.55 6.55
C GLY A 76 17.14 -3.10 6.19
N ARG A 77 16.07 -2.87 5.42
CA ARG A 77 15.56 -1.53 5.08
C ARG A 77 14.08 -1.55 4.79
N VAL A 78 13.43 -0.40 4.95
CA VAL A 78 12.05 -0.18 4.50
C VAL A 78 12.02 -0.03 2.97
N ALA A 79 10.94 -0.44 2.31
CA ALA A 79 10.78 -0.30 0.87
C ALA A 79 10.65 1.18 0.45
N THR A 80 11.09 1.50 -0.75
CA THR A 80 10.80 2.77 -1.44
C THR A 80 9.79 2.52 -2.58
N PRO A 81 9.12 3.56 -3.10
CA PRO A 81 8.25 3.41 -4.27
C PRO A 81 8.95 2.75 -5.46
N ASP A 82 10.25 3.00 -5.64
CA ASP A 82 11.02 2.39 -6.73
C ASP A 82 11.14 0.87 -6.62
N ASP A 83 11.11 0.30 -5.41
CA ASP A 83 11.13 -1.16 -5.24
C ASP A 83 9.88 -1.80 -5.83
N GLN A 84 8.72 -1.18 -5.60
CA GLN A 84 7.44 -1.58 -6.17
C GLN A 84 7.43 -1.36 -7.69
N ALA A 85 7.85 -0.17 -8.13
CA ALA A 85 7.86 0.21 -9.54
C ALA A 85 8.73 -0.72 -10.39
N ARG A 86 9.90 -1.15 -9.88
CA ARG A 86 10.78 -2.08 -10.60
C ARG A 86 10.13 -3.43 -10.88
N VAL A 87 9.37 -3.99 -9.93
CA VAL A 87 8.64 -5.26 -10.13
C VAL A 87 7.47 -5.06 -11.09
N ILE A 88 6.77 -3.93 -11.01
CA ILE A 88 5.72 -3.59 -11.97
C ILE A 88 6.30 -3.47 -13.38
N CYS A 89 7.44 -2.79 -13.54
CA CYS A 89 8.11 -2.67 -14.85
C CYS A 89 8.56 -4.03 -15.40
N PHE A 90 9.05 -4.94 -14.55
CA PHE A 90 9.34 -6.32 -14.96
C PHE A 90 8.08 -7.06 -15.43
N LEU A 91 7.00 -7.01 -14.65
CA LEU A 91 5.73 -7.67 -15.01
C LEU A 91 5.08 -7.09 -16.27
N ALA A 92 5.36 -5.82 -16.58
CA ALA A 92 4.91 -5.17 -17.80
C ALA A 92 5.85 -5.37 -19.00
N SER A 93 7.03 -5.98 -18.81
CA SER A 93 8.01 -6.21 -19.89
C SER A 93 7.77 -7.54 -20.61
N ALA A 94 8.46 -7.71 -21.74
CA ALA A 94 8.46 -8.98 -22.47
C ALA A 94 9.18 -10.12 -21.70
N ASP A 95 9.96 -9.81 -20.67
CA ASP A 95 10.66 -10.83 -19.87
C ASP A 95 9.71 -11.63 -18.97
N ALA A 96 8.47 -11.15 -18.79
CA ALA A 96 7.42 -11.79 -18.01
C ALA A 96 6.31 -12.42 -18.89
N ASP A 97 6.58 -12.70 -20.18
CA ASP A 97 5.56 -13.13 -21.15
C ASP A 97 4.80 -14.42 -20.79
N PHE A 98 5.38 -15.27 -19.94
CA PHE A 98 4.78 -16.50 -19.44
C PHE A 98 4.35 -16.43 -17.96
N VAL A 99 4.46 -15.26 -17.33
CA VAL A 99 4.06 -15.04 -15.94
C VAL A 99 2.61 -14.57 -15.90
N THR A 100 1.71 -15.42 -15.44
CA THR A 100 0.29 -15.12 -15.34
C THR A 100 -0.35 -15.82 -14.14
N GLY A 101 -1.43 -15.22 -13.60
CA GLY A 101 -2.21 -15.80 -12.50
C GLY A 101 -1.48 -15.90 -11.16
N VAL A 102 -0.41 -15.13 -10.97
CA VAL A 102 0.40 -15.13 -9.74
C VAL A 102 0.41 -13.76 -9.07
N THR A 103 0.63 -13.75 -7.76
CA THR A 103 0.93 -12.55 -6.96
C THR A 103 2.42 -12.56 -6.62
N ILE A 104 3.10 -11.42 -6.79
CA ILE A 104 4.50 -11.26 -6.39
C ILE A 104 4.57 -10.25 -5.23
N ASP A 105 4.93 -10.74 -4.05
CA ASP A 105 5.10 -9.90 -2.87
C ASP A 105 6.45 -9.17 -2.90
N VAL A 106 6.42 -7.86 -2.72
CA VAL A 106 7.61 -6.99 -2.72
C VAL A 106 7.84 -6.43 -1.31
N THR A 107 8.16 -7.35 -0.39
CA THR A 107 8.16 -7.09 1.06
C THR A 107 9.56 -6.91 1.67
N GLY A 108 10.61 -7.13 0.89
CA GLY A 108 11.97 -7.25 1.44
C GLY A 108 12.15 -8.49 2.34
N GLY A 109 11.25 -9.47 2.24
CA GLY A 109 11.31 -10.77 2.93
C GLY A 109 10.41 -10.91 4.16
N GLN A 110 9.49 -9.96 4.42
CA GLN A 110 8.50 -10.08 5.50
C GLN A 110 7.43 -11.14 5.20
#